data_AF-A0A2K9PTD2-F1
#
_entry.id   AF-A0A2K9PTD2-F1
#
_cell.length_a   1.000
_cell.length_b   1.000
_cell.length_c   1.000
_cell.angle_alpha   90.00
_cell.angle_beta   90.00
_cell.angle_gamma   90.00
#
_symmetry.space_group_name_H-M   'P 1'
#
loop_
_entity.id
_entity.type
_entity.pdbx_description
1 polymer ?
#
loop_
_entity_poly.entity_id
_entity_poly.type
_entity_poly.pdbx_seq_one_letter_code
_entity_poly.pdbx_strand_id
1 'polypeptide(L)'
;MKYFLIFILFVFNIHLISAQVFDVDTIKFAGPSDKRINLVILSEGYQTAELPQFITDATSLSNDMFNQSPFSEYADYFNVFAINVPSMDSGADHPGTATDVVEPFTPITTVDTYFNATFDAFNIHRLLYYGIDYTDAAAADAKIRSVLADNFPTYDQALIIVNTNVYGGTGGEFPMASTLANDIAIHELGHSLFKLQDEYYAGDEYPSEAINMTQENDPNLIKWKNWNGTNGIGIYAHSGTPIAATWYKPQSGGQCKMEALNVAFCSVCKEGIIEKIHSLVSPIDSYTPVSNTISNPSFPLEFQLSLIKPIPNTLESSWSLNASNFATNVDDVSVLDTDLNTGLNNLTAVITDNTALLKVTNHETVHVYTVTWTIDYSTLGVKDIETDVNNLTITMHPNPANTTANFKIDSDRGANLKVEVISLDGKKVKTVPMYNHQTQQVNISSLSEGIYVANFYADNVLVASKKLVKQ
;
A
#
# COMPACT_ATOMS: atom_id res chain seq x y z
N MET A 1 0.18 -80.40 -0.80
CA MET A 1 -0.93 -79.64 -1.42
C MET A 1 -1.13 -78.38 -0.61
N LYS A 2 -0.49 -77.27 -1.02
CA LYS A 2 -1.09 -76.09 -1.66
C LYS A 2 -2.17 -75.40 -0.80
N TYR A 3 -1.80 -74.28 -0.16
CA TYR A 3 -2.65 -73.09 0.08
C TYR A 3 -1.68 -71.90 0.25
N PHE A 4 -1.15 -71.37 -0.86
CA PHE A 4 -1.58 -70.13 -1.53
C PHE A 4 -1.67 -68.91 -0.60
N LEU A 5 -0.58 -68.14 -0.60
CA LEU A 5 -0.43 -66.82 -0.01
C LEU A 5 -1.35 -65.83 -0.76
N ILE A 6 -2.25 -65.15 -0.06
CA ILE A 6 -3.02 -64.03 -0.63
C ILE A 6 -2.19 -62.76 -0.45
N PHE A 7 -1.61 -62.28 -1.54
CA PHE A 7 -0.97 -60.96 -1.62
C PHE A 7 -2.06 -59.96 -2.03
N ILE A 8 -2.52 -59.13 -1.10
CA ILE A 8 -3.44 -58.02 -1.38
C ILE A 8 -2.63 -56.91 -2.05
N LEU A 9 -2.87 -56.66 -3.33
CA LEU A 9 -2.42 -55.47 -4.05
C LEU A 9 -3.15 -54.24 -3.48
N PHE A 10 -2.48 -53.45 -2.64
CA PHE A 10 -2.82 -52.06 -2.43
C PHE A 10 -2.19 -51.24 -3.57
N VAL A 11 -2.95 -50.99 -4.64
CA VAL A 11 -2.57 -50.01 -5.66
C VAL A 11 -2.92 -48.62 -5.11
N PHE A 12 -1.90 -47.90 -4.63
CA PHE A 12 -1.99 -46.47 -4.40
C PHE A 12 -2.26 -45.78 -5.74
N ASN A 13 -3.47 -45.25 -5.94
CA ASN A 13 -3.72 -44.24 -6.96
C ASN A 13 -3.10 -42.94 -6.45
N ILE A 14 -1.84 -42.69 -6.80
CA ILE A 14 -1.23 -41.37 -6.66
C ILE A 14 -1.73 -40.56 -7.84
N HIS A 15 -2.80 -39.80 -7.65
CA HIS A 15 -3.14 -38.73 -8.58
C HIS A 15 -2.06 -37.65 -8.43
N LEU A 16 -1.18 -37.55 -9.41
CA LEU A 16 -0.33 -36.38 -9.59
C LEU A 16 -1.27 -35.23 -9.97
N ILE A 17 -1.62 -34.40 -8.98
CA ILE A 17 -2.29 -33.13 -9.24
C ILE A 17 -1.22 -32.23 -9.84
N SER A 18 -1.25 -32.08 -11.16
CA SER A 18 -0.46 -31.04 -11.81
C SER A 18 -1.16 -29.71 -11.58
N ALA A 19 -0.45 -28.76 -10.97
CA ALA A 19 -0.86 -27.36 -10.91
C ALA A 19 -1.15 -26.84 -12.33
N GLN A 20 -2.20 -26.02 -12.47
CA GLN A 20 -2.52 -25.45 -13.77
C GLN A 20 -1.66 -24.21 -14.00
N VAL A 21 -0.66 -24.38 -14.86
CA VAL A 21 0.27 -23.31 -15.21
C VAL A 21 -0.20 -22.61 -16.48
N PHE A 22 -0.28 -21.29 -16.41
CA PHE A 22 -0.66 -20.38 -17.49
C PHE A 22 0.51 -19.46 -17.82
N ASP A 23 0.47 -18.89 -19.02
CA ASP A 23 1.45 -17.90 -19.44
C ASP A 23 1.23 -16.59 -18.67
N VAL A 24 2.30 -16.07 -18.05
CA VAL A 24 2.30 -14.80 -17.33
C VAL A 24 3.07 -13.77 -18.13
N ASP A 25 2.39 -12.74 -18.59
CA ASP A 25 2.97 -11.59 -19.27
C ASP A 25 3.31 -10.47 -18.29
N THR A 26 4.36 -9.73 -18.62
CA THR A 26 4.76 -8.53 -17.87
C THR A 26 4.23 -7.29 -18.60
N ILE A 27 3.26 -6.61 -17.99
CA ILE A 27 2.68 -5.37 -18.52
C ILE A 27 3.54 -4.17 -18.12
N LYS A 28 3.99 -4.12 -16.86
CA LYS A 28 4.90 -3.11 -16.33
C LYS A 28 5.87 -3.75 -15.36
N PHE A 29 7.16 -3.44 -15.53
CA PHE A 29 8.22 -3.87 -14.62
C PHE A 29 9.07 -2.67 -14.20
N ALA A 30 8.95 -2.26 -12.94
CA ALA A 30 9.71 -1.17 -12.34
C ALA A 30 10.88 -1.65 -11.46
N GLY A 31 10.92 -2.94 -11.12
CA GLY A 31 11.99 -3.54 -10.33
C GLY A 31 11.65 -4.93 -9.81
N PRO A 32 12.55 -5.55 -9.03
CA PRO A 32 12.32 -6.87 -8.43
C PRO A 32 10.98 -6.96 -7.68
N SER A 33 10.27 -8.08 -7.82
CA SER A 33 8.93 -8.25 -7.23
C SER A 33 8.90 -8.18 -5.70
N ASP A 34 10.00 -8.52 -5.01
CA ASP A 34 10.11 -8.36 -3.55
C ASP A 34 10.34 -6.90 -3.10
N LYS A 35 10.48 -5.98 -4.06
CA LYS A 35 10.73 -4.54 -3.86
C LYS A 35 9.66 -3.65 -4.47
N ARG A 36 8.56 -4.23 -4.96
CA ARG A 36 7.48 -3.52 -5.65
C ARG A 36 6.14 -4.13 -5.23
N ILE A 37 5.07 -3.34 -5.34
CA ILE A 37 3.71 -3.83 -5.24
C ILE A 37 3.37 -4.53 -6.55
N ASN A 38 3.08 -5.83 -6.51
CA ASN A 38 2.79 -6.65 -7.68
C ASN A 38 1.28 -6.75 -7.87
N LEU A 39 0.76 -6.03 -8.86
CA LEU A 39 -0.62 -6.13 -9.31
C LEU A 39 -0.73 -7.23 -10.37
N VAL A 40 -1.68 -8.14 -10.21
CA VAL A 40 -1.93 -9.22 -11.16
C VAL A 40 -3.31 -9.08 -11.77
N ILE A 41 -3.38 -9.07 -13.10
CA ILE A 41 -4.61 -9.02 -13.87
C ILE A 41 -4.86 -10.42 -14.44
N LEU A 42 -6.03 -11.00 -14.18
CA LEU A 42 -6.44 -12.27 -14.78
C LEU A 42 -7.42 -12.02 -15.92
N SER A 43 -7.31 -12.80 -16.99
CA SER A 43 -8.31 -12.80 -18.06
C SER A 43 -9.52 -13.64 -17.69
N GLU A 44 -10.71 -13.18 -18.08
CA GLU A 44 -11.94 -13.97 -18.01
C GLU A 44 -12.77 -13.75 -19.28
N GLY A 45 -13.33 -14.84 -19.81
CA GLY A 45 -14.12 -14.79 -21.04
C GLY A 45 -13.30 -14.53 -22.31
N TYR A 46 -11.97 -14.71 -22.27
CA TYR A 46 -11.12 -14.65 -23.46
C TYR A 46 -10.79 -16.05 -23.92
N GLN A 47 -11.14 -16.40 -25.15
CA GLN A 47 -10.65 -17.62 -25.80
C GLN A 47 -9.14 -17.51 -26.04
N THR A 48 -8.47 -18.65 -26.28
CA THR A 48 -7.03 -18.68 -26.57
C THR A 48 -6.62 -17.72 -27.70
N ALA A 49 -7.46 -17.56 -28.73
CA ALA A 49 -7.20 -16.65 -29.85
C ALA A 49 -7.38 -15.16 -29.49
N GLU A 50 -8.05 -14.86 -28.38
CA GLU A 50 -8.36 -13.51 -27.89
C GLU A 50 -7.40 -13.04 -26.78
N LEU A 51 -6.51 -13.92 -26.27
CA LEU A 51 -5.51 -13.55 -25.27
C LEU A 51 -4.61 -12.35 -25.67
N PRO A 52 -4.23 -12.15 -26.96
CA PRO A 52 -3.56 -10.91 -27.36
C PRO A 52 -4.42 -9.64 -27.15
N GLN A 53 -5.75 -9.75 -27.27
CA GLN A 53 -6.67 -8.65 -26.93
C GLN A 53 -6.71 -8.43 -25.42
N PHE A 54 -6.74 -9.50 -24.62
CA PHE A 54 -6.63 -9.38 -23.15
C PHE A 54 -5.39 -8.59 -22.72
N ILE A 55 -4.22 -8.86 -23.30
CA ILE A 55 -3.00 -8.09 -23.00
C ILE A 55 -3.17 -6.61 -23.35
N THR A 56 -3.87 -6.30 -24.44
CA THR A 56 -4.20 -4.92 -24.82
C THR A 56 -5.11 -4.26 -23.78
N ASP A 57 -6.14 -4.97 -23.31
CA ASP A 57 -7.10 -4.47 -22.33
C ASP A 57 -6.45 -4.28 -20.95
N ALA A 58 -5.63 -5.24 -20.51
CA ALA A 58 -4.83 -5.16 -19.28
C ALA A 58 -3.83 -4.00 -19.32
N THR A 59 -3.19 -3.77 -20.47
CA THR A 59 -2.30 -2.61 -20.68
C THR A 59 -3.10 -1.30 -20.61
N SER A 60 -4.30 -1.25 -21.20
CA SER A 60 -5.17 -0.07 -21.13
C SER A 60 -5.55 0.26 -19.69
N LEU A 61 -5.99 -0.73 -18.91
CA LEU A 61 -6.31 -0.54 -17.49
C LEU A 61 -5.09 -0.04 -16.70
N SER A 62 -3.94 -0.66 -16.90
CA SER A 62 -2.68 -0.26 -16.26
C SER A 62 -2.35 1.21 -16.58
N ASN A 63 -2.46 1.62 -17.84
CA ASN A 63 -2.21 2.99 -18.26
C ASN A 63 -3.22 3.97 -17.65
N ASP A 64 -4.51 3.63 -17.64
CA ASP A 64 -5.57 4.47 -17.05
C ASP A 64 -5.37 4.67 -15.54
N MET A 65 -4.87 3.65 -14.84
CA MET A 65 -4.51 3.75 -13.42
C MET A 65 -3.31 4.69 -13.21
N PHE A 66 -2.20 4.46 -13.91
CA PHE A 66 -0.98 5.27 -13.74
C PHE A 66 -1.07 6.68 -14.34
N ASN A 67 -2.14 7.01 -15.05
CA ASN A 67 -2.47 8.39 -15.45
C ASN A 67 -3.19 9.18 -14.34
N GLN A 68 -3.49 8.56 -13.20
CA GLN A 68 -4.23 9.19 -12.10
C GLN A 68 -3.34 9.36 -10.87
N SER A 69 -3.45 10.52 -10.23
CA SER A 69 -2.75 10.80 -8.97
C SER A 69 -3.46 10.09 -7.79
N PRO A 70 -2.72 9.38 -6.92
CA PRO A 70 -1.27 9.44 -6.75
C PRO A 70 -0.49 8.34 -7.49
N PHE A 71 -1.13 7.47 -8.27
CA PHE A 71 -0.44 6.38 -8.97
C PHE A 71 0.59 6.88 -9.98
N SER A 72 0.34 8.01 -10.65
CA SER A 72 1.32 8.64 -11.54
C SER A 72 2.63 8.98 -10.83
N GLU A 73 2.55 9.51 -9.62
CA GLU A 73 3.69 9.94 -8.82
C GLU A 73 4.45 8.73 -8.25
N TYR A 74 3.77 7.63 -7.96
CA TYR A 74 4.35 6.42 -7.38
C TYR A 74 4.43 5.27 -8.38
N ALA A 75 4.40 5.54 -9.68
CA ALA A 75 4.33 4.50 -10.71
C ALA A 75 5.46 3.48 -10.59
N ASP A 76 6.65 3.91 -10.16
CA ASP A 76 7.82 3.03 -10.03
C ASP A 76 7.80 2.14 -8.78
N TYR A 77 6.80 2.27 -7.91
CA TYR A 77 6.56 1.35 -6.79
C TYR A 77 5.79 0.10 -7.22
N PHE A 78 5.26 0.06 -8.44
CA PHE A 78 4.38 -1.01 -8.90
C PHE A 78 4.98 -1.81 -10.06
N ASN A 79 4.78 -3.12 -9.99
CA ASN A 79 4.80 -4.01 -11.15
C ASN A 79 3.36 -4.39 -11.52
N VAL A 80 3.13 -4.67 -12.80
CA VAL A 80 1.86 -5.20 -13.30
C VAL A 80 2.13 -6.42 -14.17
N PHE A 81 1.47 -7.52 -13.84
CA PHE A 81 1.52 -8.79 -14.56
C PHE A 81 0.13 -9.19 -15.02
N ALA A 82 0.07 -9.95 -16.11
CA ALA A 82 -1.17 -10.47 -16.67
C ALA A 82 -1.08 -12.00 -16.77
N ILE A 83 -2.04 -12.72 -16.18
CA ILE A 83 -2.14 -14.18 -16.30
C ILE A 83 -3.15 -14.51 -17.39
N ASN A 84 -2.68 -15.17 -18.44
CA ASN A 84 -3.50 -15.60 -19.57
C ASN A 84 -4.28 -16.87 -19.24
N VAL A 85 -5.48 -16.70 -18.72
CA VAL A 85 -6.43 -17.77 -18.38
C VAL A 85 -7.44 -17.92 -19.53
N PRO A 86 -7.29 -18.90 -20.43
CA PRO A 86 -8.22 -19.09 -21.53
C PRO A 86 -9.57 -19.66 -21.06
N SER A 87 -10.65 -19.03 -21.52
CA SER A 87 -12.02 -19.55 -21.44
C SER A 87 -12.36 -20.41 -22.66
N MET A 88 -13.37 -21.27 -22.52
CA MET A 88 -13.91 -22.03 -23.65
C MET A 88 -14.69 -21.13 -24.61
N ASP A 89 -15.54 -20.26 -24.05
CA ASP A 89 -16.33 -19.29 -24.78
C ASP A 89 -15.90 -17.85 -24.50
N SER A 90 -16.21 -16.98 -25.46
CA SER A 90 -15.99 -15.54 -25.36
C SER A 90 -17.18 -14.87 -24.67
N GLY A 91 -16.96 -13.94 -23.74
CA GLY A 91 -18.04 -13.20 -23.07
C GLY A 91 -18.17 -13.46 -21.57
N ALA A 92 -19.40 -13.24 -21.08
CA ALA A 92 -19.86 -13.57 -19.74
C ALA A 92 -21.34 -13.96 -19.81
N ASP A 93 -21.81 -14.69 -18.81
CA ASP A 93 -23.22 -14.99 -18.68
C ASP A 93 -24.03 -13.70 -18.46
N HIS A 94 -25.26 -13.70 -18.98
CA HIS A 94 -26.27 -12.70 -18.67
C HIS A 94 -27.63 -13.41 -18.63
N PRO A 95 -28.15 -13.75 -17.43
CA PRO A 95 -29.36 -14.55 -17.30
C PRO A 95 -30.65 -13.77 -17.55
N GLY A 96 -30.63 -12.43 -17.53
CA GLY A 96 -31.80 -11.57 -17.66
C GLY A 96 -32.70 -11.63 -16.43
N THR A 97 -32.11 -11.68 -15.23
CA THR A 97 -32.81 -11.88 -13.95
C THR A 97 -32.79 -10.67 -13.03
N ALA A 98 -32.12 -9.58 -13.41
CA ALA A 98 -32.04 -8.41 -12.54
C ALA A 98 -33.40 -7.74 -12.33
N THR A 99 -33.49 -6.99 -11.22
CA THR A 99 -34.75 -6.35 -10.79
C THR A 99 -34.71 -4.84 -10.83
N ASP A 100 -33.53 -4.25 -11.02
CA ASP A 100 -33.29 -2.81 -11.13
C ASP A 100 -33.56 -2.26 -12.54
N VAL A 101 -33.78 -3.14 -13.52
CA VAL A 101 -34.13 -2.81 -14.91
C VAL A 101 -35.28 -3.68 -15.43
N VAL A 102 -35.77 -3.37 -16.64
CA VAL A 102 -36.71 -4.25 -17.35
C VAL A 102 -35.89 -5.23 -18.19
N GLU A 103 -35.93 -6.50 -17.80
CA GLU A 103 -35.20 -7.55 -18.50
C GLU A 103 -35.96 -8.12 -19.72
N PRO A 104 -35.25 -8.51 -20.80
CA PRO A 104 -33.79 -8.38 -20.98
C PRO A 104 -33.37 -6.95 -21.38
N PHE A 105 -32.48 -6.30 -20.63
CA PHE A 105 -31.91 -4.99 -21.00
C PHE A 105 -30.73 -5.15 -21.99
N THR A 106 -29.94 -6.21 -21.82
CA THR A 106 -28.95 -6.69 -22.80
C THR A 106 -29.30 -8.13 -23.23
N PRO A 107 -28.73 -8.68 -24.31
CA PRO A 107 -29.09 -10.03 -24.76
C PRO A 107 -28.80 -11.10 -23.69
N ILE A 108 -29.76 -11.99 -23.42
CA ILE A 108 -29.54 -13.15 -22.55
C ILE A 108 -28.50 -14.05 -23.19
N THR A 109 -27.47 -14.39 -22.42
CA THR A 109 -26.29 -15.14 -22.89
C THR A 109 -25.91 -16.17 -21.85
N THR A 110 -25.51 -17.36 -22.30
CA THR A 110 -24.94 -18.41 -21.47
C THR A 110 -23.72 -18.98 -22.17
N VAL A 111 -22.56 -18.87 -21.53
CA VAL A 111 -21.23 -19.17 -22.08
C VAL A 111 -20.38 -19.92 -21.05
N ASP A 112 -19.53 -20.84 -21.50
CA ASP A 112 -18.61 -21.57 -20.63
C ASP A 112 -17.30 -20.79 -20.46
N THR A 113 -17.21 -20.01 -19.38
CA THR A 113 -16.02 -19.22 -19.05
C THR A 113 -15.29 -19.76 -17.83
N TYR A 114 -13.99 -19.48 -17.72
CA TYR A 114 -13.12 -20.16 -16.77
C TYR A 114 -13.52 -19.89 -15.30
N PHE A 115 -13.81 -18.64 -14.98
CA PHE A 115 -14.22 -18.18 -13.65
C PHE A 115 -15.74 -17.97 -13.52
N ASN A 116 -16.54 -18.37 -14.52
CA ASN A 116 -18.01 -18.32 -14.47
C ASN A 116 -18.53 -16.88 -14.21
N ALA A 117 -17.96 -15.89 -14.89
CA ALA A 117 -18.43 -14.51 -14.81
C ALA A 117 -19.87 -14.38 -15.33
N THR A 118 -20.70 -13.65 -14.59
CA THR A 118 -22.10 -13.38 -14.91
C THR A 118 -22.50 -11.95 -14.55
N PHE A 119 -23.31 -11.34 -15.41
CA PHE A 119 -24.14 -10.18 -15.07
C PHE A 119 -25.34 -10.61 -14.21
N ASP A 120 -26.12 -9.62 -13.77
CA ASP A 120 -27.29 -9.79 -12.89
C ASP A 120 -26.97 -10.41 -11.52
N ALA A 121 -25.69 -10.43 -11.12
CA ALA A 121 -25.30 -10.94 -9.82
C ALA A 121 -26.04 -10.17 -8.72
N PHE A 122 -26.46 -10.88 -7.69
CA PHE A 122 -27.26 -10.33 -6.59
C PHE A 122 -28.52 -9.54 -7.04
N ASN A 123 -29.08 -9.89 -8.21
CA ASN A 123 -30.24 -9.24 -8.85
C ASN A 123 -30.01 -7.78 -9.31
N ILE A 124 -28.76 -7.39 -9.56
CA ILE A 124 -28.36 -6.06 -10.05
C ILE A 124 -27.76 -6.19 -11.45
N HIS A 125 -28.37 -5.55 -12.45
CA HIS A 125 -28.07 -5.81 -13.86
C HIS A 125 -26.59 -5.64 -14.22
N ARG A 126 -25.98 -4.57 -13.73
CA ARG A 126 -24.59 -4.19 -14.07
C ARG A 126 -23.54 -4.87 -13.18
N LEU A 127 -23.98 -5.63 -12.17
CA LEU A 127 -23.07 -6.25 -11.23
C LEU A 127 -22.50 -7.50 -11.88
N LEU A 128 -21.26 -7.37 -12.36
CA LEU A 128 -20.51 -8.41 -13.05
C LEU A 128 -19.62 -9.13 -12.04
N TYR A 129 -19.90 -10.40 -11.76
CA TYR A 129 -19.27 -11.17 -10.69
C TYR A 129 -18.96 -12.61 -11.12
N TYR A 130 -18.03 -13.29 -10.45
CA TYR A 130 -17.65 -14.69 -10.69
C TYR A 130 -18.65 -15.68 -10.05
N GLY A 131 -19.94 -15.53 -10.37
CA GLY A 131 -21.06 -16.28 -9.80
C GLY A 131 -22.29 -15.39 -9.61
N ILE A 132 -23.50 -15.95 -9.64
CA ILE A 132 -24.73 -15.14 -9.51
C ILE A 132 -24.95 -14.63 -8.09
N ASP A 133 -24.40 -15.34 -7.11
CA ASP A 133 -24.39 -14.98 -5.70
C ASP A 133 -23.20 -15.62 -4.97
N TYR A 134 -23.11 -15.41 -3.65
CA TYR A 134 -22.03 -15.97 -2.83
C TYR A 134 -21.94 -17.50 -2.85
N THR A 135 -23.05 -18.21 -3.00
CA THR A 135 -23.08 -19.67 -2.99
C THR A 135 -22.44 -20.21 -4.26
N ASP A 136 -22.77 -19.62 -5.40
CA ASP A 136 -22.27 -20.04 -6.71
C ASP A 136 -20.82 -19.58 -6.93
N ALA A 137 -20.40 -18.48 -6.27
CA ALA A 137 -19.05 -17.96 -6.39
C ALA A 137 -17.96 -18.80 -5.71
N ALA A 138 -18.31 -19.70 -4.77
CA ALA A 138 -17.33 -20.42 -3.96
C ALA A 138 -16.34 -21.27 -4.80
N ALA A 139 -16.83 -21.91 -5.87
CA ALA A 139 -15.98 -22.70 -6.75
C ALA A 139 -15.07 -21.81 -7.62
N ALA A 140 -15.56 -20.66 -8.06
CA ALA A 140 -14.79 -19.71 -8.86
C ALA A 140 -13.72 -18.99 -8.01
N ASP A 141 -14.04 -18.56 -6.79
CA ASP A 141 -13.08 -17.98 -5.84
C ASP A 141 -11.91 -18.95 -5.57
N ALA A 142 -12.21 -20.22 -5.31
CA ALA A 142 -11.19 -21.25 -5.13
C ALA A 142 -10.30 -21.44 -6.38
N LYS A 143 -10.90 -21.38 -7.58
CA LYS A 143 -10.13 -21.41 -8.84
C LYS A 143 -9.24 -20.18 -8.97
N ILE A 144 -9.73 -18.97 -8.73
CA ILE A 144 -8.95 -17.72 -8.82
C ILE A 144 -7.72 -17.81 -7.90
N ARG A 145 -7.90 -18.24 -6.66
CA ARG A 145 -6.81 -18.45 -5.71
C ARG A 145 -5.81 -19.50 -6.16
N SER A 146 -6.29 -20.62 -6.71
CA SER A 146 -5.40 -21.66 -7.26
C SER A 146 -4.57 -21.13 -8.41
N VAL A 147 -5.18 -20.39 -9.34
CA VAL A 147 -4.46 -19.77 -10.47
C VAL A 147 -3.37 -18.83 -9.96
N LEU A 148 -3.70 -17.95 -9.01
CA LEU A 148 -2.73 -17.02 -8.43
C LEU A 148 -1.60 -17.75 -7.70
N ALA A 149 -1.93 -18.75 -6.88
CA ALA A 149 -0.93 -19.53 -6.15
C ALA A 149 0.03 -20.30 -7.07
N ASP A 150 -0.50 -20.87 -8.15
CA ASP A 150 0.26 -21.71 -9.07
C ASP A 150 1.13 -20.89 -10.04
N ASN A 151 0.73 -19.65 -10.35
CA ASN A 151 1.33 -18.85 -11.42
C ASN A 151 2.06 -17.59 -10.96
N PHE A 152 1.59 -16.95 -9.90
CA PHE A 152 2.21 -15.74 -9.35
C PHE A 152 1.93 -15.61 -7.83
N PRO A 153 2.49 -16.47 -6.97
CA PRO A 153 2.15 -16.51 -5.54
C PRO A 153 2.61 -15.29 -4.74
N THR A 154 3.45 -14.43 -5.32
CA THR A 154 3.99 -13.22 -4.67
C THR A 154 3.22 -11.95 -5.06
N TYR A 155 1.96 -12.09 -5.48
CA TYR A 155 1.10 -10.94 -5.79
C TYR A 155 0.67 -10.22 -4.50
N ASP A 156 0.43 -8.91 -4.59
CA ASP A 156 -0.12 -8.11 -3.50
C ASP A 156 -1.64 -7.87 -3.67
N GLN A 157 -2.08 -7.70 -4.92
CA GLN A 157 -3.50 -7.56 -5.28
C GLN A 157 -3.73 -8.15 -6.66
N ALA A 158 -4.88 -8.81 -6.82
CA ALA A 158 -5.34 -9.32 -8.11
C ALA A 158 -6.68 -8.72 -8.51
N LEU A 159 -6.92 -8.59 -9.82
CA LEU A 159 -8.21 -8.18 -10.39
C LEU A 159 -8.47 -8.95 -11.68
N ILE A 160 -9.73 -8.96 -12.13
CA ILE A 160 -10.17 -9.75 -13.28
C ILE A 160 -10.77 -8.81 -14.32
N ILE A 161 -10.30 -8.93 -15.57
CA ILE A 161 -10.92 -8.27 -16.72
C ILE A 161 -11.74 -9.28 -17.49
N VAL A 162 -12.99 -8.93 -17.77
CA VAL A 162 -13.94 -9.79 -18.49
C VAL A 162 -14.13 -9.28 -19.92
N ASN A 163 -13.97 -10.17 -20.90
CA ASN A 163 -14.12 -9.88 -22.32
C ASN A 163 -15.59 -9.65 -22.71
N THR A 164 -16.14 -8.48 -22.43
CA THR A 164 -17.52 -8.15 -22.79
C THR A 164 -17.66 -6.67 -23.12
N ASN A 165 -18.53 -6.36 -24.08
CA ASN A 165 -18.88 -4.99 -24.48
C ASN A 165 -20.05 -4.40 -23.67
N VAL A 166 -20.51 -5.12 -22.64
CA VAL A 166 -21.52 -4.63 -21.69
C VAL A 166 -20.80 -3.99 -20.50
N TYR A 167 -21.24 -2.80 -20.11
CA TYR A 167 -20.66 -2.09 -18.98
C TYR A 167 -21.06 -2.74 -17.65
N GLY A 168 -20.08 -3.16 -16.86
CA GLY A 168 -20.32 -3.68 -15.52
C GLY A 168 -19.02 -3.99 -14.79
N GLY A 169 -19.18 -4.21 -13.49
CA GLY A 169 -18.09 -4.55 -12.59
C GLY A 169 -18.58 -4.71 -11.17
N THR A 170 -17.68 -5.12 -10.30
CA THR A 170 -17.93 -5.29 -8.87
C THR A 170 -16.62 -5.28 -8.09
N GLY A 171 -16.72 -4.90 -6.82
CA GLY A 171 -15.65 -4.95 -5.85
C GLY A 171 -15.42 -6.34 -5.27
N GLY A 172 -14.87 -6.35 -4.05
CA GLY A 172 -14.52 -7.57 -3.31
C GLY A 172 -13.01 -7.83 -3.32
N GLU A 173 -12.60 -9.03 -2.89
CA GLU A 173 -11.19 -9.39 -2.80
C GLU A 173 -10.49 -9.42 -4.17
N PHE A 174 -11.21 -9.92 -5.18
CA PHE A 174 -10.80 -9.93 -6.58
C PHE A 174 -11.78 -9.07 -7.37
N PRO A 175 -11.57 -7.74 -7.45
CA PRO A 175 -12.41 -6.88 -8.26
C PRO A 175 -12.53 -7.39 -9.69
N MET A 176 -13.72 -7.28 -10.24
CA MET A 176 -14.02 -7.69 -11.61
C MET A 176 -14.58 -6.52 -12.39
N ALA A 177 -14.12 -6.33 -13.62
CA ALA A 177 -14.61 -5.27 -14.49
C ALA A 177 -14.65 -5.73 -15.96
N SER A 178 -15.61 -5.23 -16.72
CA SER A 178 -15.60 -5.40 -18.17
C SER A 178 -14.55 -4.50 -18.83
N THR A 179 -14.25 -4.76 -20.11
CA THR A 179 -13.28 -3.97 -20.90
C THR A 179 -13.66 -2.49 -21.07
N LEU A 180 -14.90 -2.12 -20.73
CA LEU A 180 -15.39 -0.74 -20.77
C LEU A 180 -15.35 -0.04 -19.39
N ALA A 181 -14.92 -0.75 -18.35
CA ALA A 181 -15.12 -0.36 -16.96
C ALA A 181 -13.81 -0.17 -16.18
N ASN A 182 -12.74 0.29 -16.85
CA ASN A 182 -11.45 0.55 -16.20
C ASN A 182 -11.58 1.48 -14.98
N ASP A 183 -12.45 2.48 -15.05
CA ASP A 183 -12.65 3.40 -13.93
C ASP A 183 -13.33 2.73 -12.72
N ILE A 184 -14.20 1.73 -12.95
CA ILE A 184 -14.72 0.87 -11.88
C ILE A 184 -13.55 0.08 -11.29
N ALA A 185 -12.76 -0.62 -12.10
CA ALA A 185 -11.63 -1.42 -11.59
C ALA A 185 -10.70 -0.59 -10.70
N ILE A 186 -10.42 0.66 -11.06
CA ILE A 186 -9.57 1.58 -10.27
C ILE A 186 -10.27 2.03 -8.98
N HIS A 187 -11.58 2.27 -9.01
CA HIS A 187 -12.39 2.51 -7.81
C HIS A 187 -12.33 1.31 -6.85
N GLU A 188 -12.53 0.10 -7.37
CA GLU A 188 -12.53 -1.13 -6.58
C GLU A 188 -11.14 -1.52 -6.04
N LEU A 189 -10.06 -1.14 -6.73
CA LEU A 189 -8.70 -1.18 -6.19
C LEU A 189 -8.55 -0.28 -4.96
N GLY A 190 -9.28 0.85 -4.94
CA GLY A 190 -9.40 1.72 -3.76
C GLY A 190 -9.84 0.96 -2.51
N HIS A 191 -10.79 0.05 -2.64
CA HIS A 191 -11.24 -0.81 -1.55
C HIS A 191 -10.29 -1.98 -1.28
N SER A 192 -10.05 -2.80 -2.30
CA SER A 192 -9.38 -4.11 -2.15
C SER A 192 -7.93 -3.97 -1.69
N LEU A 193 -7.17 -3.04 -2.27
CA LEU A 193 -5.77 -2.79 -1.93
C LEU A 193 -5.60 -1.66 -0.91
N PHE A 194 -6.28 -0.53 -1.12
CA PHE A 194 -6.03 0.70 -0.36
C PHE A 194 -6.95 0.93 0.85
N LYS A 195 -7.93 0.02 1.07
CA LYS A 195 -8.83 0.02 2.23
C LYS A 195 -9.61 1.34 2.40
N LEU A 196 -9.90 2.01 1.28
CA LEU A 196 -10.82 3.14 1.25
C LEU A 196 -12.26 2.65 1.38
N GLN A 197 -13.15 3.51 1.85
CA GLN A 197 -14.60 3.26 1.90
C GLN A 197 -15.33 4.03 0.82
N ASP A 198 -16.55 3.58 0.50
CA ASP A 198 -17.41 4.30 -0.43
C ASP A 198 -17.81 5.65 0.17
N GLU A 199 -17.61 6.70 -0.62
CA GLU A 199 -18.06 8.04 -0.27
C GLU A 199 -19.50 8.28 -0.75
N TYR A 200 -20.07 7.41 -1.60
CA TYR A 200 -21.53 7.29 -1.70
C TYR A 200 -22.04 6.38 -0.59
N TYR A 201 -23.31 6.53 -0.19
CA TYR A 201 -23.85 5.70 0.89
C TYR A 201 -24.46 4.41 0.32
N ALA A 202 -23.74 3.29 0.46
CA ALA A 202 -24.09 2.00 -0.14
C ALA A 202 -25.16 1.19 0.64
N GLY A 203 -25.49 1.59 1.88
CA GLY A 203 -26.41 0.86 2.76
C GLY A 203 -25.98 1.02 4.23
N ASP A 204 -26.84 0.62 5.18
CA ASP A 204 -26.56 0.79 6.62
C ASP A 204 -25.57 -0.23 7.17
N GLU A 205 -25.31 -1.31 6.42
CA GLU A 205 -24.43 -2.42 6.77
C GLU A 205 -22.96 -2.24 6.32
N TYR A 206 -22.70 -1.31 5.40
CA TYR A 206 -21.38 -1.08 4.80
C TYR A 206 -20.47 -0.05 5.49
N PRO A 207 -20.96 1.05 6.10
CA PRO A 207 -20.07 2.09 6.58
C PRO A 207 -19.21 1.58 7.74
N SER A 208 -17.93 1.94 7.71
CA SER A 208 -16.97 1.59 8.75
C SER A 208 -15.85 2.62 8.84
N GLU A 209 -15.14 2.61 9.97
CA GLU A 209 -14.03 3.54 10.21
C GLU A 209 -12.88 3.29 9.23
N ALA A 210 -12.59 4.28 8.39
CA ALA A 210 -11.49 4.28 7.42
C ALA A 210 -10.92 5.69 7.26
N ILE A 211 -9.80 5.86 6.56
CA ILE A 211 -9.20 7.19 6.40
C ILE A 211 -10.15 8.22 5.77
N ASN A 212 -11.07 7.78 4.90
CA ASN A 212 -12.06 8.62 4.22
C ASN A 212 -13.51 8.42 4.73
N MET A 213 -13.71 7.77 5.88
CA MET A 213 -15.04 7.61 6.49
C MET A 213 -14.97 7.47 8.01
N THR A 214 -15.79 8.22 8.76
CA THR A 214 -15.82 8.14 10.23
C THR A 214 -17.15 8.61 10.82
N GLN A 215 -17.44 8.21 12.06
CA GLN A 215 -18.52 8.80 12.88
C GLN A 215 -18.07 10.02 13.69
N GLU A 216 -16.77 10.31 13.75
CA GLU A 216 -16.25 11.53 14.38
C GLU A 216 -16.62 12.76 13.55
N ASN A 217 -17.02 13.85 14.20
CA ASN A 217 -17.39 15.11 13.54
C ASN A 217 -16.76 16.36 14.13
N ASP A 218 -15.94 16.22 15.18
CA ASP A 218 -15.10 17.31 15.69
C ASP A 218 -13.97 17.60 14.68
N PRO A 219 -13.91 18.81 14.11
CA PRO A 219 -12.85 19.24 13.18
C PRO A 219 -11.41 18.99 13.68
N ASN A 220 -11.20 18.86 14.99
CA ASN A 220 -9.89 18.64 15.61
C ASN A 220 -9.55 17.15 15.83
N LEU A 221 -10.56 16.27 15.78
CA LEU A 221 -10.42 14.84 16.05
C LEU A 221 -10.67 13.96 14.83
N ILE A 222 -11.38 14.47 13.81
CA ILE A 222 -11.58 13.76 12.54
C ILE A 222 -10.25 13.32 11.93
N LYS A 223 -10.26 12.16 11.28
CA LYS A 223 -9.06 11.52 10.71
C LYS A 223 -8.33 12.41 9.71
N TRP A 224 -9.08 13.16 8.90
CA TRP A 224 -8.53 14.06 7.87
C TRP A 224 -8.49 15.53 8.30
N LYS A 225 -8.39 15.83 9.60
CA LYS A 225 -8.31 17.21 10.12
C LYS A 225 -7.28 18.10 9.40
N ASN A 226 -6.18 17.52 8.92
CA ASN A 226 -5.13 18.25 8.20
C ASN A 226 -5.56 18.73 6.81
N TRP A 227 -6.55 18.08 6.21
CA TRP A 227 -7.12 18.44 4.93
C TRP A 227 -8.37 19.32 5.07
N ASN A 228 -9.01 19.33 6.23
CA ASN A 228 -10.23 20.09 6.47
C ASN A 228 -10.07 21.58 6.10
N GLY A 229 -10.95 22.09 5.25
CA GLY A 229 -10.93 23.47 4.74
C GLY A 229 -10.02 23.70 3.52
N THR A 230 -9.42 22.66 2.94
CA THR A 230 -8.56 22.78 1.74
C THR A 230 -9.03 21.87 0.62
N ASN A 231 -8.88 22.28 -0.64
CA ASN A 231 -9.26 21.49 -1.82
C ASN A 231 -10.72 20.96 -1.77
N GLY A 232 -11.62 21.70 -1.13
CA GLY A 232 -13.01 21.28 -0.93
C GLY A 232 -13.21 20.19 0.14
N ILE A 233 -12.16 19.78 0.86
CA ILE A 233 -12.29 18.80 1.93
C ILE A 233 -12.98 19.42 3.14
N GLY A 234 -13.99 18.71 3.66
CA GLY A 234 -14.83 19.13 4.78
C GLY A 234 -15.31 17.93 5.60
N ILE A 235 -16.38 18.13 6.37
CA ILE A 235 -17.05 17.07 7.13
C ILE A 235 -18.47 16.98 6.59
N TYR A 236 -18.67 16.09 5.63
CA TYR A 236 -19.95 15.97 4.94
C TYR A 236 -20.68 14.72 5.45
N ALA A 237 -21.85 14.90 6.05
CA ALA A 237 -22.68 13.76 6.46
C ALA A 237 -23.19 13.01 5.22
N HIS A 238 -23.29 11.69 5.31
CA HIS A 238 -24.03 10.92 4.32
C HIS A 238 -25.53 11.20 4.46
N SER A 239 -26.27 11.02 3.36
CA SER A 239 -27.72 11.24 3.29
C SER A 239 -28.47 9.92 3.09
N GLY A 240 -29.76 9.90 3.41
CA GLY A 240 -30.62 8.72 3.24
C GLY A 240 -31.30 8.32 4.55
N THR A 241 -30.61 7.53 5.37
CA THR A 241 -31.14 6.97 6.63
C THR A 241 -30.66 7.77 7.86
N PRO A 242 -31.29 7.57 9.05
CA PRO A 242 -30.75 8.13 10.29
C PRO A 242 -29.34 7.62 10.63
N ILE A 243 -29.00 6.38 10.23
CA ILE A 243 -27.65 5.82 10.42
C ILE A 243 -26.68 6.53 9.48
N ALA A 244 -27.05 6.75 8.21
CA ALA A 244 -26.23 7.47 7.24
C ALA A 244 -25.81 8.84 7.75
N ALA A 245 -26.75 9.58 8.36
CA ALA A 245 -26.48 10.91 8.90
C ALA A 245 -25.47 10.94 10.07
N THR A 246 -25.10 9.77 10.64
CA THR A 246 -24.05 9.65 11.67
C THR A 246 -22.66 9.38 11.10
N TRP A 247 -22.56 9.06 9.82
CA TRP A 247 -21.30 8.82 9.13
C TRP A 247 -20.93 10.03 8.27
N TYR A 248 -19.65 10.32 8.21
CA TYR A 248 -19.08 11.47 7.51
C TYR A 248 -18.00 11.05 6.52
N LYS A 249 -17.90 11.81 5.44
CA LYS A 249 -16.90 11.68 4.37
C LYS A 249 -16.15 13.00 4.13
N PRO A 250 -14.93 12.95 3.58
CA PRO A 250 -14.09 14.13 3.40
C PRO A 250 -14.54 15.02 2.25
N GLN A 251 -15.21 14.47 1.23
CA GLN A 251 -15.60 15.19 0.03
C GLN A 251 -17.06 14.90 -0.33
N SER A 252 -17.74 15.83 -1.01
CA SER A 252 -19.12 15.64 -1.47
C SER A 252 -19.36 16.19 -2.87
N GLY A 253 -20.50 15.82 -3.47
CA GLY A 253 -20.93 16.36 -4.75
C GLY A 253 -20.30 15.66 -5.96
N GLY A 254 -19.85 14.41 -5.78
CA GLY A 254 -19.23 13.61 -6.82
C GLY A 254 -17.82 14.06 -7.15
N GLN A 255 -17.09 14.61 -6.17
CA GLN A 255 -15.74 15.16 -6.37
C GLN A 255 -14.62 14.21 -5.90
N CYS A 256 -14.96 12.95 -5.59
CA CYS A 256 -14.03 11.89 -5.27
C CYS A 256 -14.37 10.65 -6.08
N LYS A 257 -13.35 9.91 -6.54
CA LYS A 257 -13.55 8.60 -7.19
C LYS A 257 -14.35 7.63 -6.32
N MET A 258 -14.20 7.71 -4.99
CA MET A 258 -14.96 6.87 -4.06
C MET A 258 -16.43 7.28 -3.95
N GLU A 259 -16.84 8.43 -4.49
CA GLU A 259 -18.24 8.89 -4.51
C GLU A 259 -18.88 8.74 -5.89
N ALA A 260 -18.11 8.99 -6.95
CA ALA A 260 -18.55 8.93 -8.34
C ALA A 260 -17.42 8.49 -9.26
N LEU A 261 -17.77 7.86 -10.38
CA LEU A 261 -16.80 7.48 -11.42
C LEU A 261 -16.43 8.67 -12.31
N ASN A 262 -15.35 8.52 -13.08
CA ASN A 262 -14.75 9.50 -14.00
C ASN A 262 -14.27 10.79 -13.32
N VAL A 263 -14.01 10.74 -12.02
CA VAL A 263 -13.38 11.82 -11.26
C VAL A 263 -12.15 11.30 -10.52
N ALA A 264 -11.25 12.21 -10.13
CA ALA A 264 -10.04 11.85 -9.39
C ALA A 264 -10.34 11.50 -7.93
N PHE A 265 -9.42 10.77 -7.29
CA PHE A 265 -9.45 10.61 -5.83
C PHE A 265 -9.31 11.97 -5.13
N CYS A 266 -10.08 12.19 -4.05
CA CYS A 266 -9.96 13.37 -3.22
C CYS A 266 -8.62 13.37 -2.46
N SER A 267 -8.21 14.50 -1.89
CA SER A 267 -6.90 14.62 -1.22
C SER A 267 -6.70 13.59 -0.09
N VAL A 268 -7.77 13.27 0.64
CA VAL A 268 -7.75 12.28 1.73
C VAL A 268 -7.59 10.85 1.22
N CYS A 269 -8.28 10.50 0.13
CA CYS A 269 -8.10 9.20 -0.51
C CYS A 269 -6.69 9.04 -1.10
N LYS A 270 -6.11 10.09 -1.70
CA LYS A 270 -4.73 10.08 -2.18
C LYS A 270 -3.74 9.84 -1.04
N GLU A 271 -3.93 10.52 0.09
CA GLU A 271 -3.12 10.28 1.30
C GLU A 271 -3.24 8.81 1.74
N GLY A 272 -4.45 8.25 1.80
CA GLY A 272 -4.66 6.84 2.14
C GLY A 272 -3.95 5.86 1.21
N ILE A 273 -3.97 6.12 -0.09
CA ILE A 273 -3.25 5.31 -1.09
C ILE A 273 -1.74 5.36 -0.82
N ILE A 274 -1.17 6.55 -0.60
CA ILE A 274 0.26 6.72 -0.37
C ILE A 274 0.70 6.07 0.96
N GLU A 275 -0.08 6.26 2.03
CA GLU A 275 0.15 5.60 3.32
C GLU A 275 0.17 4.08 3.18
N LYS A 276 -0.74 3.53 2.38
CA LYS A 276 -0.76 2.10 2.08
C LYS A 276 0.45 1.66 1.25
N ILE A 277 0.88 2.44 0.25
CA ILE A 277 2.11 2.15 -0.53
C ILE A 277 3.31 2.02 0.41
N HIS A 278 3.53 3.01 1.28
CA HIS A 278 4.63 3.00 2.26
C HIS A 278 4.51 1.87 3.29
N SER A 279 3.29 1.40 3.59
CA SER A 279 3.08 0.21 4.44
C SER A 279 3.46 -1.12 3.78
N LEU A 280 3.52 -1.16 2.45
CA LEU A 280 3.79 -2.38 1.68
C LEU A 280 5.24 -2.43 1.17
N VAL A 281 5.81 -1.29 0.78
CA VAL A 281 7.11 -1.22 0.11
C VAL A 281 7.96 -0.09 0.70
N SER A 282 9.22 -0.42 1.01
CA SER A 282 10.24 0.57 1.37
C SER A 282 10.74 1.30 0.12
N PRO A 283 11.00 2.63 0.17
CA PRO A 283 11.63 3.37 -0.91
C PRO A 283 13.12 3.00 -1.09
N ILE A 284 13.73 2.21 -0.20
CA ILE A 284 15.10 1.74 -0.34
C ILE A 284 15.11 0.50 -1.24
N ASP A 285 15.55 0.66 -2.49
CA ASP A 285 15.65 -0.44 -3.45
C ASP A 285 16.87 -1.32 -3.14
N SER A 286 18.03 -0.67 -2.97
CA SER A 286 19.28 -1.33 -2.55
C SER A 286 20.24 -0.34 -1.88
N TYR A 287 21.30 -0.88 -1.28
CA TYR A 287 22.34 -0.11 -0.64
C TYR A 287 23.68 -0.86 -0.72
N THR A 288 24.79 -0.14 -0.58
CA THR A 288 26.15 -0.70 -0.59
C THR A 288 27.02 0.09 0.39
N PRO A 289 27.95 -0.56 1.11
CA PRO A 289 28.20 -2.00 1.14
C PRO A 289 27.11 -2.78 1.90
N VAL A 290 27.10 -4.09 1.70
CA VAL A 290 26.26 -5.04 2.44
C VAL A 290 27.19 -5.86 3.33
N SER A 291 26.77 -6.24 4.55
CA SER A 291 27.64 -6.85 5.59
C SER A 291 28.54 -8.01 5.14
N ASN A 292 28.20 -8.69 4.04
CA ASN A 292 28.89 -9.88 3.55
C ASN A 292 29.75 -9.68 2.30
N THR A 293 29.89 -8.45 1.78
CA THR A 293 30.58 -8.19 0.50
C THR A 293 31.94 -7.53 0.63
N ILE A 294 32.38 -7.16 1.84
CA ILE A 294 33.61 -6.41 2.02
C ILE A 294 34.80 -7.36 2.26
N SER A 295 35.76 -7.34 1.34
CA SER A 295 37.08 -7.92 1.55
C SER A 295 38.14 -6.83 1.35
N ASN A 296 38.95 -6.56 2.38
CA ASN A 296 40.01 -5.55 2.40
C ASN A 296 39.57 -4.16 1.90
N PRO A 297 38.70 -3.45 2.63
CA PRO A 297 38.29 -2.11 2.23
C PRO A 297 39.48 -1.14 2.21
N SER A 298 39.58 -0.33 1.16
CA SER A 298 40.53 0.78 1.05
C SER A 298 39.79 2.11 1.16
N PHE A 299 40.43 3.13 1.71
CA PHE A 299 39.85 4.46 1.78
C PHE A 299 39.94 5.21 0.45
N PRO A 300 38.99 6.11 0.13
CA PRO A 300 37.72 6.33 0.86
C PRO A 300 36.79 5.12 0.84
N LEU A 301 36.03 4.93 1.93
CA LEU A 301 34.94 3.95 1.97
C LEU A 301 33.72 4.56 1.27
N GLU A 302 33.23 3.90 0.23
CA GLU A 302 32.06 4.36 -0.53
C GLU A 302 30.78 3.72 -0.02
N PHE A 303 29.79 4.56 0.29
CA PHE A 303 28.45 4.15 0.70
C PHE A 303 27.43 4.71 -0.28
N GLN A 304 26.50 3.87 -0.72
CA GLN A 304 25.51 4.23 -1.73
C GLN A 304 24.13 3.71 -1.36
N LEU A 305 23.13 4.51 -1.71
CA LEU A 305 21.71 4.18 -1.72
C LEU A 305 21.20 4.15 -3.15
N SER A 306 20.35 3.18 -3.44
CA SER A 306 19.48 3.20 -4.60
C SER A 306 18.05 3.28 -4.10
N LEU A 307 17.34 4.35 -4.47
CA LEU A 307 15.99 4.65 -3.99
C LEU A 307 14.96 4.54 -5.11
N ILE A 308 13.76 4.06 -4.77
CA ILE A 308 12.57 4.10 -5.63
C ILE A 308 11.99 5.51 -5.55
N LYS A 309 12.42 6.40 -6.44
CA LYS A 309 12.05 7.83 -6.38
C LYS A 309 10.64 8.05 -6.96
N PRO A 310 9.74 8.76 -6.24
CA PRO A 310 8.50 9.27 -6.83
C PRO A 310 8.76 10.23 -8.00
N ILE A 311 7.71 10.58 -8.74
CA ILE A 311 7.76 11.44 -9.94
C ILE A 311 6.89 12.69 -9.71
N PRO A 312 7.48 13.89 -9.56
CA PRO A 312 8.91 14.16 -9.34
C PRO A 312 9.39 13.62 -7.99
N ASN A 313 10.71 13.49 -7.83
CA ASN A 313 11.27 12.96 -6.58
C ASN A 313 10.95 13.86 -5.39
N THR A 314 10.27 13.28 -4.40
CA THR A 314 9.94 13.92 -3.12
C THR A 314 10.67 13.29 -1.94
N LEU A 315 11.52 12.27 -2.18
CA LEU A 315 12.33 11.69 -1.13
C LEU A 315 13.44 12.66 -0.71
N GLU A 316 13.58 12.81 0.60
CA GLU A 316 14.68 13.50 1.25
C GLU A 316 15.56 12.47 1.96
N SER A 317 16.88 12.66 1.91
CA SER A 317 17.85 11.83 2.62
C SER A 317 18.71 12.68 3.54
N SER A 318 19.01 12.16 4.73
CA SER A 318 20.01 12.75 5.62
C SER A 318 20.97 11.67 6.09
N TRP A 319 22.27 11.98 6.02
CA TRP A 319 23.35 11.10 6.43
C TRP A 319 23.97 11.64 7.71
N SER A 320 24.21 10.77 8.67
CA SER A 320 24.92 11.11 9.90
C SER A 320 26.02 10.11 10.20
N LEU A 321 27.19 10.60 10.63
CA LEU A 321 28.28 9.78 11.13
C LEU A 321 28.41 10.03 12.63
N ASN A 322 28.27 8.97 13.43
CA ASN A 322 28.28 9.05 14.89
C ASN A 322 27.28 10.09 15.43
N ALA A 323 26.06 10.07 14.87
CA ALA A 323 24.97 11.01 15.15
C ALA A 323 25.25 12.50 14.82
N SER A 324 26.37 12.80 14.15
CA SER A 324 26.67 14.13 13.62
C SER A 324 26.31 14.19 12.14
N ASN A 325 25.69 15.29 11.69
CA ASN A 325 25.32 15.47 10.28
C ASN A 325 26.55 15.33 9.36
N PHE A 326 26.40 14.52 8.31
CA PHE A 326 27.46 14.20 7.35
C PHE A 326 27.12 14.75 5.95
N ALA A 327 25.94 14.43 5.43
CA ALA A 327 25.46 14.89 4.12
C ALA A 327 23.93 14.89 4.06
N THR A 328 23.35 15.54 3.05
CA THR A 328 21.88 15.63 2.88
C THR A 328 21.53 15.59 1.40
N ASN A 329 20.46 14.88 1.05
CA ASN A 329 19.89 14.76 -0.29
C ASN A 329 20.91 14.33 -1.35
N VAL A 330 21.75 13.37 -0.97
CA VAL A 330 22.71 12.69 -1.86
C VAL A 330 22.47 11.18 -1.77
N ASP A 331 22.66 10.50 -2.90
CA ASP A 331 22.49 9.05 -3.02
C ASP A 331 23.76 8.31 -2.56
N ASP A 332 24.91 8.97 -2.50
CA ASP A 332 26.19 8.39 -2.09
C ASP A 332 27.01 9.33 -1.21
N VAL A 333 27.86 8.72 -0.39
CA VAL A 333 28.83 9.41 0.48
C VAL A 333 30.14 8.63 0.56
N SER A 334 31.25 9.36 0.64
CA SER A 334 32.59 8.81 0.82
C SER A 334 33.11 9.12 2.22
N VAL A 335 33.50 8.11 3.00
CA VAL A 335 34.03 8.27 4.36
C VAL A 335 35.54 8.07 4.35
N LEU A 336 36.28 9.04 4.88
CA LEU A 336 37.74 9.00 5.01
C LEU A 336 38.16 8.33 6.32
N ASP A 337 39.42 7.89 6.38
CA ASP A 337 40.01 7.33 7.60
C ASP A 337 40.07 8.38 8.73
N THR A 338 40.25 9.65 8.35
CA THR A 338 40.24 10.80 9.27
C THR A 338 38.86 11.11 9.86
N ASP A 339 37.77 10.60 9.28
CA ASP A 339 36.41 10.82 9.76
C ASP A 339 36.02 9.82 10.87
N LEU A 340 36.78 8.73 11.00
CA LEU A 340 36.47 7.61 11.88
C LEU A 340 37.20 7.71 13.23
N ASN A 341 36.49 7.36 14.30
CA ASN A 341 37.06 7.14 15.61
C ASN A 341 37.55 5.69 15.73
N THR A 342 38.60 5.44 16.53
CA THR A 342 38.98 4.05 16.85
C THR A 342 37.84 3.36 17.60
N GLY A 343 37.45 2.16 17.14
CA GLY A 343 36.29 1.41 17.63
C GLY A 343 35.13 1.45 16.63
N LEU A 344 33.90 1.32 17.15
CA LEU A 344 32.68 1.31 16.34
C LEU A 344 32.29 2.74 15.94
N ASN A 345 31.98 2.90 14.66
CA ASN A 345 31.39 4.12 14.10
C ASN A 345 30.08 3.77 13.41
N ASN A 346 29.07 4.62 13.54
CA ASN A 346 27.78 4.40 12.88
C ASN A 346 27.55 5.48 11.82
N LEU A 347 27.55 5.08 10.56
CA LEU A 347 27.05 5.89 9.46
C LEU A 347 25.59 5.51 9.25
N THR A 348 24.67 6.46 9.37
CA THR A 348 23.23 6.21 9.18
C THR A 348 22.67 7.15 8.13
N ALA A 349 22.03 6.58 7.11
CA ALA A 349 21.14 7.29 6.22
C ALA A 349 19.70 7.17 6.72
N VAL A 350 18.98 8.29 6.71
CA VAL A 350 17.56 8.41 7.06
C VAL A 350 16.84 8.97 5.84
N ILE A 351 15.81 8.27 5.37
CA ILE A 351 15.03 8.60 4.18
C ILE A 351 13.58 8.85 4.59
N THR A 352 13.01 9.93 4.10
CA THR A 352 11.60 10.30 4.31
C THR A 352 10.99 10.80 3.00
N ASP A 353 9.68 10.62 2.83
CA ASP A 353 8.95 11.20 1.70
C ASP A 353 8.26 12.50 2.10
N ASN A 354 8.68 13.62 1.51
CA ASN A 354 8.15 14.95 1.78
C ASN A 354 7.13 15.39 0.70
N THR A 355 6.42 14.44 0.08
CA THR A 355 5.39 14.76 -0.90
C THR A 355 4.31 15.68 -0.30
N ALA A 356 3.85 16.66 -1.07
CA ALA A 356 2.74 17.52 -0.66
C ALA A 356 1.39 16.80 -0.66
N LEU A 357 1.34 15.58 -1.21
CA LEU A 357 0.16 14.70 -1.19
C LEU A 357 -0.06 14.02 0.16
N LEU A 358 0.98 13.99 1.00
CA LEU A 358 0.88 13.69 2.42
C LEU A 358 0.95 15.05 3.13
N LYS A 359 -0.08 15.47 3.87
CA LYS A 359 0.00 16.78 4.56
C LYS A 359 0.84 16.69 5.84
N VAL A 360 2.12 16.34 5.66
CA VAL A 360 3.12 16.00 6.70
C VAL A 360 3.27 17.05 7.80
N THR A 361 3.02 18.32 7.50
CA THR A 361 3.30 19.42 8.44
C THR A 361 2.45 19.38 9.72
N ASN A 362 1.39 18.57 9.76
CA ASN A 362 0.61 18.17 10.95
C ASN A 362 0.10 16.71 10.84
N HIS A 363 0.59 15.91 9.88
CA HIS A 363 0.16 14.51 9.69
C HIS A 363 0.45 13.72 10.97
N GLU A 364 -0.48 12.86 11.39
CA GLU A 364 -0.28 12.09 12.63
C GLU A 364 0.92 11.17 12.47
N THR A 365 1.10 10.59 11.29
CA THR A 365 2.11 9.57 11.00
C THR A 365 3.25 10.11 10.13
N VAL A 366 4.47 9.59 10.27
CA VAL A 366 5.57 9.81 9.32
C VAL A 366 6.24 8.46 9.10
N HIS A 367 6.44 8.08 7.84
CA HIS A 367 7.23 6.90 7.48
C HIS A 367 8.68 7.30 7.31
N VAL A 368 9.56 6.59 8.03
CA VAL A 368 11.00 6.83 8.03
C VAL A 368 11.70 5.53 7.74
N TYR A 369 12.69 5.57 6.85
CA TYR A 369 13.46 4.40 6.45
C TYR A 369 14.92 4.66 6.72
N THR A 370 15.62 3.70 7.34
CA THR A 370 17.02 3.89 7.70
C THR A 370 17.90 2.76 7.20
N VAL A 371 19.10 3.11 6.76
CA VAL A 371 20.22 2.17 6.58
C VAL A 371 21.35 2.62 7.51
N THR A 372 21.80 1.73 8.38
CA THR A 372 22.90 1.99 9.30
C THR A 372 24.06 1.04 9.01
N TRP A 373 25.23 1.61 8.74
CA TRP A 373 26.50 0.89 8.66
C TRP A 373 27.31 1.10 9.93
N THR A 374 27.57 0.01 10.64
CA THR A 374 28.45 -0.04 11.80
C THR A 374 29.85 -0.48 11.35
N ILE A 375 30.79 0.46 11.39
CA ILE A 375 32.17 0.32 10.91
C ILE A 375 33.09 0.07 12.12
N ASP A 376 33.66 -1.13 12.25
CA ASP A 376 34.72 -1.42 13.25
C ASP A 376 36.08 -0.98 12.70
N TYR A 377 36.54 0.18 13.18
CA TYR A 377 37.78 0.81 12.73
C TYR A 377 38.90 0.70 13.76
N SER A 378 40.11 0.41 13.29
CA SER A 378 41.31 0.33 14.12
C SER A 378 42.51 0.98 13.43
N THR A 379 43.63 1.10 14.14
CA THR A 379 44.89 1.61 13.58
C THR A 379 45.45 0.76 12.43
N LEU A 380 44.97 -0.48 12.26
CA LEU A 380 45.33 -1.36 11.14
C LEU A 380 44.38 -1.22 9.93
N GLY A 381 43.37 -0.36 10.03
CA GLY A 381 42.30 -0.20 9.05
C GLY A 381 40.94 -0.69 9.58
N VAL A 382 39.98 -0.78 8.67
CA VAL A 382 38.63 -1.31 8.93
C VAL A 382 38.70 -2.82 9.07
N LYS A 383 38.15 -3.34 10.16
CA LYS A 383 38.06 -4.78 10.42
C LYS A 383 36.79 -5.36 9.83
N ASP A 384 35.67 -4.66 10.01
CA ASP A 384 34.36 -5.12 9.60
C ASP A 384 33.41 -3.93 9.35
N ILE A 385 32.39 -4.16 8.53
CA ILE A 385 31.25 -3.25 8.34
C ILE A 385 29.97 -4.07 8.34
N GLU A 386 29.16 -3.90 9.37
CA GLU A 386 27.83 -4.50 9.46
C GLU A 386 26.78 -3.50 9.02
N THR A 387 25.74 -3.95 8.30
CA THR A 387 24.61 -3.13 7.90
C THR A 387 23.31 -3.60 8.54
N ASP A 388 22.51 -2.67 9.02
CA ASP A 388 21.13 -2.89 9.47
C ASP A 388 20.16 -1.95 8.73
N VAL A 389 18.95 -2.42 8.50
CA VAL A 389 17.86 -1.64 7.89
C VAL A 389 16.62 -1.68 8.75
N ASN A 390 15.96 -0.53 8.85
CA ASN A 390 14.81 -0.37 9.72
C ASN A 390 13.78 0.56 9.09
N ASN A 391 12.51 0.16 9.13
CA ASN A 391 11.39 1.00 8.77
C ASN A 391 10.70 1.42 10.06
N LEU A 392 10.39 2.71 10.16
CA LEU A 392 9.74 3.29 11.32
C LEU A 392 8.48 4.04 10.90
N THR A 393 7.42 3.85 11.67
CA THR A 393 6.18 4.63 11.58
C THR A 393 6.04 5.45 12.86
N ILE A 394 6.07 6.77 12.73
CA ILE A 394 6.09 7.71 13.86
C ILE A 394 4.77 8.45 13.96
N THR A 395 4.00 8.17 15.01
CA THR A 395 2.71 8.84 15.26
C THR A 395 2.81 9.93 16.35
N MET A 396 2.17 11.08 16.14
CA MET A 396 2.06 12.17 17.11
C MET A 396 0.67 12.81 17.06
N HIS A 397 -0.10 12.74 18.15
CA HIS A 397 -1.45 13.28 18.23
C HIS A 397 -1.93 13.53 19.68
N PRO A 398 -2.92 14.41 19.93
CA PRO A 398 -3.40 15.42 19.00
C PRO A 398 -2.30 16.47 18.74
N ASN A 399 -2.43 17.22 17.66
CA ASN A 399 -1.57 18.37 17.38
C ASN A 399 -2.39 19.40 16.58
N PRO A 400 -2.76 20.56 17.15
CA PRO A 400 -2.34 21.09 18.46
C PRO A 400 -2.77 20.25 19.68
N ALA A 401 -2.04 20.39 20.79
CA ALA A 401 -2.26 19.66 22.03
C ALA A 401 -2.40 20.61 23.23
N ASN A 402 -3.34 20.31 24.13
CA ASN A 402 -3.61 21.11 25.33
C ASN A 402 -2.85 20.61 26.56
N THR A 403 -3.21 19.43 27.07
CA THR A 403 -2.64 18.88 28.32
C THR A 403 -1.74 17.68 28.10
N THR A 404 -1.98 16.93 27.03
CA THR A 404 -1.26 15.70 26.70
C THR A 404 -0.97 15.65 25.21
N ALA A 405 0.21 15.14 24.87
CA ALA A 405 0.57 14.71 23.53
C ALA A 405 0.91 13.22 23.58
N ASN A 406 0.36 12.45 22.66
CA ASN A 406 0.66 11.04 22.51
C ASN A 406 1.70 10.87 21.40
N PHE A 407 2.72 10.08 21.69
CA PHE A 407 3.74 9.70 20.74
C PHE A 407 3.72 8.19 20.57
N LYS A 408 3.98 7.70 19.37
CA LYS A 408 4.17 6.28 19.08
C LYS A 408 5.29 6.14 18.06
N ILE A 409 6.11 5.11 18.22
CA ILE A 409 7.07 4.68 17.21
C ILE A 409 6.88 3.18 17.04
N ASP A 410 6.45 2.77 15.85
CA ASP A 410 6.48 1.38 15.40
C ASP A 410 7.77 1.18 14.60
N SER A 411 8.54 0.14 14.90
CA SER A 411 9.80 -0.16 14.23
C SER A 411 9.89 -1.65 13.94
N ASP A 412 10.36 -2.00 12.75
CA ASP A 412 10.53 -3.40 12.30
C ASP A 412 11.71 -4.11 13.00
N ARG A 413 12.51 -3.36 13.77
CA ARG A 413 13.68 -3.83 14.51
C ARG A 413 13.66 -3.35 15.95
N GLY A 414 14.41 -4.05 16.80
CA GLY A 414 14.66 -3.58 18.15
C GLY A 414 15.64 -2.41 18.11
N ALA A 415 15.19 -1.23 18.53
CA ALA A 415 16.01 -0.01 18.61
C ALA A 415 15.81 0.68 19.96
N ASN A 416 16.79 1.45 20.42
CA ASN A 416 16.60 2.33 21.57
C ASN A 416 15.87 3.60 21.12
N LEU A 417 14.59 3.65 21.41
CA LEU A 417 13.70 4.70 20.94
C LEU A 417 13.49 5.78 22.01
N LYS A 418 13.54 7.05 21.61
CA LYS A 418 13.19 8.18 22.47
C LYS A 418 12.61 9.34 21.67
N VAL A 419 11.81 10.16 22.33
CA VAL A 419 11.40 11.49 21.83
C VAL A 419 11.92 12.57 22.75
N GLU A 420 12.44 13.64 22.17
CA GLU A 420 12.86 14.85 22.87
C GLU A 420 12.01 16.02 22.41
N VAL A 421 11.38 16.72 23.36
CA VAL A 421 10.65 17.96 23.07
C VAL A 421 11.60 19.12 23.33
N ILE A 422 11.75 19.98 22.33
CA ILE A 422 12.69 21.10 22.29
C ILE A 422 11.90 22.38 22.03
N SER A 423 12.16 23.46 22.78
CA SER A 423 11.58 24.78 22.50
C SER A 423 12.30 25.47 21.32
N LEU A 424 11.68 26.51 20.74
CA LEU A 424 12.26 27.22 19.58
C LEU A 424 13.61 27.89 19.83
N ASP A 425 13.96 28.16 21.09
CA ASP A 425 15.28 28.64 21.51
C ASP A 425 16.33 27.53 21.64
N GLY A 426 15.98 26.28 21.28
CA GLY A 426 16.86 25.12 21.29
C GLY A 426 16.96 24.40 22.64
N LYS A 427 16.22 24.83 23.66
CA LYS A 427 16.25 24.17 24.97
C LYS A 427 15.46 22.86 24.97
N LYS A 428 16.11 21.77 25.36
CA LYS A 428 15.44 20.49 25.62
C LYS A 428 14.55 20.63 26.87
N VAL A 429 13.24 20.56 26.67
CA VAL A 429 12.24 20.69 27.75
C VAL A 429 11.76 19.33 28.28
N LYS A 430 11.82 18.28 27.46
CA LYS A 430 11.43 16.93 27.88
C LYS A 430 12.17 15.85 27.09
N THR A 431 12.46 14.73 27.74
CA THR A 431 12.94 13.49 27.11
C THR A 431 12.04 12.37 27.59
N VAL A 432 11.54 11.57 26.66
CA VAL A 432 10.62 10.47 26.96
C VAL A 432 11.17 9.21 26.27
N PRO A 433 11.51 8.15 27.03
CA PRO A 433 11.83 6.87 26.43
C PRO A 433 10.58 6.29 25.78
N MET A 434 10.74 5.69 24.61
CA MET A 434 9.66 5.10 23.83
C MET A 434 9.82 3.58 23.84
N TYR A 435 8.69 2.86 23.78
CA TYR A 435 8.67 1.41 23.66
C TYR A 435 8.06 1.05 22.32
N ASN A 436 8.69 0.12 21.61
CA ASN A 436 8.26 -0.26 20.28
C ASN A 436 6.78 -0.72 20.30
N HIS A 437 6.01 -0.24 19.33
CA HIS A 437 4.57 -0.49 19.17
C HIS A 437 3.65 0.03 20.29
N GLN A 438 4.16 0.84 21.22
CA GLN A 438 3.37 1.37 22.32
C GLN A 438 3.20 2.89 22.23
N THR A 439 1.96 3.33 22.38
CA THR A 439 1.65 4.76 22.52
C THR A 439 2.05 5.23 23.92
N GLN A 440 2.92 6.24 23.96
CA GLN A 440 3.30 6.94 25.19
C GLN A 440 2.55 8.26 25.29
N GLN A 441 1.71 8.37 26.31
CA GLN A 441 1.03 9.63 26.63
C GLN A 441 1.94 10.52 27.48
N VAL A 442 2.21 11.72 27.00
CA VAL A 442 3.13 12.66 27.61
C VAL A 442 2.36 13.88 28.08
N ASN A 443 2.34 14.11 29.39
CA ASN A 443 1.78 15.33 29.96
C ASN A 443 2.63 16.56 29.56
N ILE A 444 2.01 17.53 28.91
CA ILE A 444 2.62 18.80 28.48
C ILE A 444 1.96 20.02 29.13
N SER A 445 1.14 19.83 30.17
CA SER A 445 0.37 20.91 30.79
C SER A 445 1.23 21.99 31.44
N SER A 446 2.48 21.66 31.80
CA SER A 446 3.45 22.61 32.35
C SER A 446 4.18 23.44 31.29
N LEU A 447 4.03 23.11 30.01
CA LEU A 447 4.64 23.87 28.92
C LEU A 447 3.80 25.13 28.64
N SER A 448 4.47 26.25 28.41
CA SER A 448 3.82 27.48 27.94
C SER A 448 3.23 27.26 26.55
N GLU A 449 2.12 27.95 26.26
CA GLU A 449 1.53 28.01 24.92
C GLU A 449 2.58 28.46 23.89
N GLY A 450 2.60 27.81 22.73
CA GLY A 450 3.58 28.07 21.70
C GLY A 450 3.94 26.86 20.86
N ILE A 451 5.01 27.00 20.08
CA ILE A 451 5.49 25.96 19.17
C ILE A 451 6.75 25.32 19.78
N TYR A 452 6.83 24.00 19.68
CA TYR A 452 7.94 23.16 20.07
C TYR A 452 8.30 22.22 18.91
N VAL A 453 9.46 21.60 18.99
CA VAL A 453 9.91 20.55 18.07
C VAL A 453 10.00 19.24 18.85
N ALA A 454 9.29 18.22 18.39
CA ALA A 454 9.44 16.85 18.86
C ALA A 454 10.44 16.13 17.94
N ASN A 455 11.63 15.86 18.47
CA ASN A 455 12.69 15.11 17.80
C ASN A 455 12.62 13.64 18.21
N PHE A 456 12.47 12.75 17.23
CA PHE A 456 12.39 11.31 17.41
C PHE A 456 13.74 10.71 17.10
N TYR A 457 14.21 9.81 17.95
CA TYR A 457 15.50 9.15 17.80
C TYR A 457 15.37 7.64 17.86
N ALA A 458 16.17 6.97 17.04
CA ALA A 458 16.46 5.54 17.13
C ALA A 458 17.98 5.38 17.31
N ASP A 459 18.41 4.70 18.37
CA ASP A 459 19.83 4.47 18.70
C ASP A 459 20.68 5.75 18.70
N ASN A 460 20.08 6.83 19.21
CA ASN A 460 20.62 8.19 19.27
C ASN A 460 20.79 8.92 17.92
N VAL A 461 20.39 8.32 16.80
CA VAL A 461 20.27 9.02 15.51
C VAL A 461 18.93 9.73 15.45
N LEU A 462 18.93 11.00 15.05
CA LEU A 462 17.69 11.76 14.80
C LEU A 462 17.05 11.20 13.53
N VAL A 463 15.87 10.57 13.66
CA VAL A 463 15.17 9.93 12.53
C VAL A 463 14.02 10.78 12.00
N ALA A 464 13.42 11.64 12.84
CA ALA A 464 12.42 12.59 12.39
C ALA A 464 12.29 13.78 13.35
N SER A 465 11.80 14.90 12.82
CA SER A 465 11.41 16.07 13.61
C SER A 465 9.98 16.48 13.24
N LYS A 466 9.11 16.64 14.24
CA LYS A 466 7.74 17.11 14.04
C LYS A 466 7.47 18.36 14.85
N LYS A 467 6.72 19.29 14.27
CA LYS A 467 6.23 20.50 14.95
C LYS A 467 5.13 20.12 15.94
N LEU A 468 5.34 20.39 17.23
CA LEU A 468 4.33 20.24 18.28
C LEU A 468 3.78 21.63 18.65
N VAL A 469 2.47 21.83 18.53
CA VAL A 469 1.79 23.08 18.89
C VAL A 469 1.10 22.89 20.24
N LYS A 470 1.54 23.62 21.27
CA LYS A 470 0.92 23.66 22.60
C LYS A 470 -0.08 24.81 22.65
N GLN A 471 -1.34 24.50 22.97
CA GLN A 471 -2.42 25.46 23.18
C GLN A 471 -2.89 25.49 24.62
#